data_AF-J9A7F8-F1
#
_entry.id   AF-J9A7F8-F1
#
_cell.length_a   1.000
_cell.length_b   1.000
_cell.length_c   1.000
_cell.angle_alpha   90.00
_cell.angle_beta   90.00
_cell.angle_gamma   90.00
#
_symmetry.space_group_name_H-M   'P 1'
#
loop_
_entity.id
_entity.type
_entity.pdbx_description
1 polymer ?
#
loop_
_entity_poly.entity_id
_entity_poly.type
_entity_poly.pdbx_seq_one_letter_code
_entity_poly.pdbx_strand_id
1 'polypeptide(L)' 'VPVDLNSAIFITLNPASKGYGGRQKLPDNLKQLFRPVIMSVPDNELIAETILSAEGFCNAKKLSRKLVSIFNLSKLAC' A
#
# COMPACT_ATOMS: atom_id res chain seq x y z
N VAL A 1 -27.87 -0.88 22.85
CA VAL A 1 -26.97 -2.01 22.57
C VAL A 1 -25.69 -1.76 23.36
N PRO A 2 -25.28 -2.64 24.29
CA PRO A 2 -23.99 -2.51 24.95
C PRO A 2 -22.85 -2.62 23.91
N VAL A 3 -21.81 -1.79 24.03
CA VAL A 3 -20.67 -1.75 23.10
C VAL A 3 -19.41 -2.23 23.81
N ASP A 4 -18.65 -3.11 23.17
CA ASP A 4 -17.38 -3.63 23.67
C ASP A 4 -16.26 -2.59 23.51
N LEU A 5 -15.50 -2.35 24.58
CA LEU A 5 -14.36 -1.42 24.61
C LEU A 5 -13.18 -1.86 23.72
N ASN A 6 -13.12 -3.13 23.31
CA ASN A 6 -12.13 -3.63 22.36
C ASN A 6 -12.52 -3.42 20.88
N SER A 7 -13.62 -2.72 20.62
CA SER A 7 -14.08 -2.41 19.26
C SER A 7 -13.30 -1.24 18.67
N ALA A 8 -12.98 -1.33 17.38
CA ALA A 8 -12.34 -0.24 16.63
C ALA A 8 -12.91 -0.11 15.22
N ILE A 9 -12.91 1.12 14.69
CA ILE A 9 -13.38 1.44 13.34
C ILE A 9 -12.21 2.02 12.53
N PHE A 10 -11.99 1.45 11.36
CA PHE A 10 -10.98 1.90 10.41
C PHE A 10 -11.60 2.09 9.03
N ILE A 11 -11.07 3.05 8.27
CA ILE A 11 -11.46 3.28 6.88
C ILE A 11 -10.21 3.31 6.00
N THR A 12 -10.29 2.74 4.81
CA THR A 12 -9.27 2.85 3.78
C THR A 12 -9.83 3.61 2.60
N LEU A 13 -9.21 4.73 2.25
CA LEU A 13 -9.65 5.57 1.15
C LEU A 13 -8.53 5.69 0.13
N ASN A 14 -8.84 5.35 -1.12
CA ASN A 14 -8.01 5.71 -2.25
C ASN A 14 -8.31 7.17 -2.64
N PRO A 15 -7.30 7.98 -3.01
CA PRO A 15 -7.52 9.39 -3.33
C PRO A 15 -8.46 9.53 -4.52
N ALA A 16 -9.35 10.53 -4.47
CA ALA A 16 -10.31 10.86 -5.52
C ALA A 16 -9.64 11.65 -6.67
N SER A 17 -8.49 11.19 -7.16
CA SER A 17 -7.76 11.81 -8.28
C SER A 17 -8.28 11.33 -9.65
N LYS A 18 -7.82 11.97 -10.74
CA LYS A 18 -8.33 11.79 -12.12
C LYS A 18 -8.40 10.34 -12.62
N GLY A 19 -7.60 9.42 -12.08
CA GLY A 19 -7.61 7.99 -12.45
C GLY A 19 -8.63 7.13 -11.69
N TYR A 20 -9.21 7.63 -10.60
CA TYR A 20 -10.19 6.94 -9.75
C TYR A 20 -11.50 7.74 -9.71
N GLY A 21 -12.11 7.93 -10.88
CA GLY A 21 -13.35 8.69 -11.04
C GLY A 21 -14.55 8.13 -10.27
N GLY A 22 -15.61 8.94 -10.16
CA GLY A 22 -16.91 8.51 -9.60
C GLY A 22 -16.98 8.43 -8.07
N ARG A 23 -15.95 8.85 -7.34
CA ARG A 23 -15.95 8.85 -5.86
C ARG A 23 -16.31 10.21 -5.28
N GLN A 24 -17.31 10.23 -4.40
CA GLN A 24 -17.61 11.38 -3.56
C GLN A 24 -16.49 11.59 -2.53
N LYS A 25 -16.12 12.84 -2.27
CA LYS A 25 -15.13 13.15 -1.22
C LYS A 25 -15.77 12.92 0.15
N LEU A 26 -15.00 12.35 1.09
CA LEU A 26 -15.45 12.27 2.48
C LEU A 26 -15.67 13.70 3.03
N PRO A 27 -16.83 14.01 3.66
CA PRO A 27 -17.06 15.27 4.34
C PRO A 27 -16.01 15.58 5.41
N ASP A 28 -15.67 16.85 5.60
CA ASP A 28 -14.57 17.25 6.48
C ASP A 28 -14.84 16.96 7.97
N ASN A 29 -16.09 17.06 8.41
CA ASN A 29 -16.50 16.67 9.77
C ASN A 29 -16.24 15.18 10.05
N LEU A 30 -16.47 14.31 9.06
CA LEU A 30 -16.17 12.89 9.18
C LEU A 30 -14.67 12.62 9.12
N LYS A 31 -13.91 13.33 8.26
CA LYS A 31 -12.44 13.20 8.22
C LYS A 31 -11.79 13.50 9.58
N GLN A 32 -12.30 14.50 10.31
CA GLN A 32 -11.77 14.87 11.63
C GLN A 32 -11.88 13.75 12.68
N LEU A 33 -12.79 12.78 12.50
CA LEU A 33 -12.92 11.63 13.39
C LEU A 33 -11.83 10.57 13.18
N PHE A 34 -11.04 10.67 12.11
CA PHE A 34 -10.00 9.70 11.77
C PHE A 34 -8.61 10.33 11.79
N ARG A 35 -7.63 9.52 12.17
CA ARG A 35 -6.21 9.88 12.03
C ARG A 35 -5.72 9.44 10.64
N PRO A 36 -5.28 10.37 9.76
CA PRO A 36 -4.81 10.00 8.44
C PRO A 36 -3.43 9.33 8.50
N VAL A 37 -3.19 8.38 7.59
CA VAL A 37 -1.90 7.71 7.38
C VAL A 37 -1.60 7.70 5.88
N ILE A 38 -0.35 8.00 5.51
CA ILE A 38 0.09 8.07 4.11
C ILE A 38 0.71 6.73 3.73
N MET A 39 0.14 6.06 2.72
CA MET A 39 0.55 4.73 2.25
C MET A 39 0.95 4.73 0.76
N SER A 40 1.49 5.84 0.25
CA SER A 40 1.64 6.09 -1.20
C SER A 40 2.72 5.26 -1.90
N VAL A 41 3.84 4.95 -1.21
CA VAL A 41 5.00 4.29 -1.82
C VAL A 41 5.51 3.18 -0.90
N PRO A 42 5.36 1.90 -1.26
CA PRO A 42 5.99 0.79 -0.55
C PRO A 42 7.44 0.56 -1.01
N ASP A 43 8.24 -0.08 -0.17
CA ASP A 43 9.58 -0.57 -0.54
C ASP A 43 9.47 -1.96 -1.20
N ASN A 44 9.44 -1.99 -2.51
CA ASN A 44 9.29 -3.23 -3.28
C ASN A 44 10.54 -4.14 -3.23
N GLU A 45 11.74 -3.59 -3.02
CA GLU A 45 12.97 -4.40 -2.95
C GLU A 45 13.02 -5.18 -1.65
N LEU A 46 12.75 -4.50 -0.53
CA LEU A 46 12.70 -5.13 0.79
C LEU A 46 11.61 -6.20 0.88
N ILE A 47 10.42 -5.90 0.35
CA ILE A 47 9.30 -6.86 0.34
C ILE A 47 9.67 -8.09 -0.50
N ALA A 48 10.17 -7.90 -1.73
CA ALA A 48 10.55 -9.00 -2.60
C ALA A 48 11.72 -9.83 -2.01
N GLU A 49 12.70 -9.18 -1.40
CA GLU A 49 13.81 -9.87 -0.73
C GLU A 49 13.32 -10.73 0.44
N THR A 50 12.41 -10.20 1.26
CA THR A 50 11.85 -10.90 2.41
C THR A 50 11.07 -12.13 1.98
N ILE A 51 10.22 -12.01 0.95
CA ILE A 51 9.46 -13.13 0.39
C ILE A 51 10.40 -14.20 -0.16
N LEU A 52 11.38 -13.81 -0.99
CA LEU A 52 12.34 -14.77 -1.56
C LEU A 52 13.19 -15.46 -0.47
N SER A 53 13.55 -14.75 0.59
CA SER A 53 14.29 -15.33 1.71
C SER A 53 13.43 -16.33 2.49
N ALA A 54 12.14 -16.03 2.70
CA ALA A 54 11.20 -16.92 3.38
C ALA A 54 10.96 -18.22 2.59
N GLU A 55 11.01 -18.16 1.25
CA GLU A 55 10.90 -19.31 0.36
C GLU A 55 12.22 -20.10 0.21
N GLY A 56 13.29 -19.71 0.92
CA GLY A 56 14.56 -20.42 0.95
C GLY A 56 15.54 -20.09 -0.20
N PHE A 57 15.32 -19.01 -0.96
CA PHE A 57 16.25 -18.61 -2.00
C PHE A 57 17.54 -18.01 -1.42
N CYS A 58 18.67 -18.70 -1.61
CA CYS A 58 19.98 -18.22 -1.14
C CYS A 58 20.44 -16.89 -1.77
N ASN A 59 19.88 -16.53 -2.93
CA ASN A 59 20.23 -15.31 -3.70
C ASN A 59 19.13 -14.24 -3.66
N ALA A 60 18.24 -14.26 -2.65
CA ALA A 60 17.07 -13.38 -2.53
C ALA A 60 17.37 -11.90 -2.82
N LYS A 61 18.41 -11.34 -2.19
CA LYS A 61 18.85 -9.95 -2.36
C LYS A 61 19.22 -9.58 -3.81
N LYS A 62 19.84 -10.50 -4.55
CA LYS A 62 20.21 -10.27 -5.96
C LYS A 62 18.97 -10.36 -6.86
N LEU A 63 18.06 -11.28 -6.56
CA LEU A 63 16.85 -11.53 -7.32
C LEU A 63 15.81 -10.41 -7.13
N SER A 64 15.60 -9.92 -5.90
CA SER A 64 14.69 -8.82 -5.59
C SER A 64 15.03 -7.55 -6.37
N ARG A 65 16.30 -7.14 -6.38
CA ARG A 65 16.81 -6.00 -7.16
C ARG A 65 16.51 -6.11 -8.64
N LYS A 66 16.78 -7.28 -9.22
CA LYS A 66 16.51 -7.53 -10.64
C LYS A 66 15.03 -7.44 -10.94
N LEU A 67 14.19 -8.04 -10.10
CA LEU A 67 12.73 -8.01 -10.22
C LEU A 67 12.22 -6.57 -10.20
N VAL A 68 12.60 -5.78 -9.19
CA VAL A 68 12.18 -4.37 -9.08
C VAL A 68 12.67 -3.55 -10.27
N SER A 69 13.92 -3.77 -10.71
CA SER A 69 14.48 -3.09 -11.89
C SER A 69 13.69 -3.39 -13.15
N ILE A 70 13.32 -4.66 -13.39
CA ILE A 70 12.52 -5.07 -14.55
C ILE A 70 11.17 -4.35 -14.54
N PHE A 71 10.43 -4.39 -13.43
CA PHE A 71 9.12 -3.73 -13.34
C PHE A 71 9.22 -2.21 -13.50
N ASN A 72 10.27 -1.58 -12.97
CA ASN A 72 10.49 -0.15 -13.15
C ASN A 72 10.79 0.20 -14.61
N LEU A 73 11.63 -0.59 -15.29
CA LEU A 73 11.94 -0.39 -16.71
C LEU A 73 10.71 -0.63 -17.60
N SER A 74 9.91 -1.66 -17.33
CA SER A 74 8.69 -1.95 -18.09
C SER A 74 7.65 -0.83 -17.97
N LYS A 75 7.54 -0.18 -16.81
CA LYS A 75 6.66 0.99 -16.62
C LYS A 75 7.12 2.22 -17.38
N LEU A 76 8.42 2.36 -17.63
CA LEU A 76 9.00 3.47 -18.38
C LEU A 76 8.95 3.27 -19.91
N ALA A 77 8.83 2.01 -20.35
CA ALA A 77 8.79 1.65 -21.76
C ALA A 77 7.39 1.73 -22.40
N CYS A 78 6.36 2.09 -21.63
CA CYS A 78 4.98 2.34 -22.07
C CYS A 78 4.62 3.80 -21.79
#